data_AF-A0AAV0LKC4-F1
#
_entry.id   AF-A0AAV0LKC4-F1
#
_cell.length_a   1.000
_cell.length_b   1.000
_cell.length_c   1.000
_cell.angle_alpha   90.00
_cell.angle_beta   90.00
_cell.angle_gamma   90.00
#
_symmetry.space_group_name_H-M   'P 1'
#
loop_
_entity.id
_entity.type
_entity.pdbx_description
1 polymer ?
#
loop_
_entity_poly.entity_id
_entity_poly.type
_entity_poly.pdbx_seq_one_letter_code
_entity_poly.pdbx_strand_id
1 'polypeptide(L)'
;MLLDSFPATSPEEDRLWNIVKANSLDFDAWTALIDETEKVAWDKILKIRRVYDAFLAEFPLCYGYWKKYADHEARLGDMDKVLEVYERAVVGVTYSVDIWLHYCTFAISTYGDPETIRRLFERGLTYVGTDYLSSPLWDKYIEYEEMHSEWARVASIYTRILEIPNRSLDNYFNRFKELVGSRPLSELRSAEETPVPPSGLSENGGQASEGDVHTVEPEDSVKPVTAGLTEAESEKYIALREEMYKKAKEFDSKISDFENAIRRPYFHVRPLNAAELENWHNYLDFMEGQDDLNKVLKFCSICGYHLICSFLFF
;
A
#
# COMPACT_ATOMS: atom_id res chain seq x y z
N MET A 1 1.01 17.66 41.91
CA MET A 1 0.21 16.43 41.74
C MET A 1 -1.19 16.85 41.38
N LEU A 2 -1.47 17.02 40.09
CA LEU A 2 -2.84 17.09 39.60
C LEU A 2 -3.27 15.65 39.37
N LEU A 3 -4.09 15.12 40.26
CA LEU A 3 -4.86 13.92 39.98
C LEU A 3 -5.85 14.34 38.90
N ASP A 4 -5.61 13.93 37.66
CA ASP A 4 -6.65 13.94 36.62
C ASP A 4 -7.79 13.05 37.13
N SER A 5 -8.78 13.67 37.76
CA SER A 5 -10.01 12.99 38.14
C SER A 5 -10.66 12.53 36.85
N PHE A 6 -10.76 11.21 36.65
CA PHE A 6 -11.53 10.66 35.54
C PHE A 6 -12.92 11.31 35.55
N PRO A 7 -13.34 11.99 34.46
CA PRO A 7 -14.62 12.66 34.43
C PRO A 7 -15.73 11.64 34.69
N ALA A 8 -16.69 11.99 35.55
CA ALA A 8 -17.79 11.12 35.92
C ALA A 8 -18.42 10.47 34.68
N THR A 9 -18.58 9.16 34.72
CA THR A 9 -19.24 8.34 33.70
C THR A 9 -20.74 8.53 33.80
N SER A 10 -21.44 8.55 32.65
CA SER A 10 -22.91 8.63 32.68
C SER A 10 -23.49 7.28 33.15
N PRO A 11 -24.71 7.23 33.70
CA PRO A 11 -25.33 5.97 34.09
C PRO A 11 -25.44 4.96 32.94
N GLU A 12 -25.63 5.45 31.70
CA GLU A 12 -25.68 4.61 30.51
C GLU A 12 -24.28 4.12 30.12
N GLU A 13 -23.25 4.98 30.21
CA GLU A 13 -21.85 4.61 30.00
C GLU A 13 -21.42 3.51 30.99
N ASP A 14 -21.78 3.63 32.28
CA ASP A 14 -21.50 2.63 33.31
C ASP A 14 -22.22 1.30 33.05
N ARG A 15 -23.49 1.36 32.61
CA ARG A 15 -24.27 0.19 32.22
C ARG A 15 -23.59 -0.55 31.07
N LEU A 16 -23.20 0.17 30.02
CA LEU A 16 -22.54 -0.40 28.84
C LEU A 16 -21.16 -0.98 29.20
N TRP A 17 -20.38 -0.31 30.04
CA TRP A 17 -19.13 -0.85 30.59
C TRP A 17 -19.34 -2.17 31.35
N ASN A 18 -20.42 -2.31 32.11
CA ASN A 18 -20.71 -3.56 32.83
C ASN A 18 -21.08 -4.69 31.87
N ILE A 19 -21.78 -4.39 30.76
CA ILE A 19 -22.12 -5.39 29.74
C ILE A 19 -20.84 -5.91 29.07
N VAL A 20 -19.97 -5.02 28.57
CA VAL A 20 -18.74 -5.43 27.88
C VAL A 20 -17.72 -6.10 28.83
N LYS A 21 -17.75 -5.79 30.13
CA LYS A 21 -16.92 -6.52 31.13
C LYS A 21 -17.47 -7.92 31.43
N ALA A 22 -18.78 -8.09 31.37
CA ALA A 22 -19.42 -9.40 31.56
C ALA A 22 -19.24 -10.29 30.32
N ASN A 23 -19.23 -9.68 29.13
CA ASN A 23 -18.98 -10.35 27.86
C ASN A 23 -18.12 -9.45 26.95
N SER A 24 -16.79 -9.63 26.97
CA SER A 24 -15.88 -8.81 26.17
C SER A 24 -15.99 -9.05 24.66
N LEU A 25 -16.66 -10.12 24.26
CA LEU A 25 -16.90 -10.47 22.87
C LEU A 25 -18.23 -9.92 22.33
N ASP A 26 -19.00 -9.18 23.14
CA ASP A 26 -20.24 -8.54 22.71
C ASP A 26 -19.94 -7.29 21.86
N PHE A 27 -19.81 -7.51 20.55
CA PHE A 27 -19.51 -6.44 19.61
C PHE A 27 -20.58 -5.33 19.61
N ASP A 28 -21.86 -5.69 19.65
CA ASP A 28 -22.95 -4.71 19.62
C ASP A 28 -22.91 -3.81 20.87
N ALA A 29 -22.63 -4.38 22.05
CA ALA A 29 -22.43 -3.61 23.28
C ALA A 29 -21.23 -2.66 23.20
N TRP A 30 -20.12 -3.08 22.59
CA TRP A 30 -18.97 -2.20 22.34
C TRP A 30 -19.31 -1.06 21.39
N THR A 31 -20.01 -1.33 20.28
CA THR A 31 -20.41 -0.28 19.34
C THR A 31 -21.33 0.75 20.00
N ALA A 32 -22.28 0.29 20.82
CA ALA A 32 -23.14 1.18 21.60
C ALA A 32 -22.36 2.02 22.62
N LEU A 33 -21.35 1.44 23.29
CA LEU A 33 -20.48 2.17 24.21
C LEU A 33 -19.66 3.25 23.50
N ILE A 34 -19.12 2.94 22.33
CA ILE A 34 -18.38 3.90 21.51
C ILE A 34 -19.33 5.04 21.09
N ASP A 35 -20.49 4.72 20.53
CA ASP A 35 -21.44 5.71 20.04
C ASP A 35 -21.92 6.66 21.16
N GLU A 36 -22.23 6.13 22.35
CA GLU A 36 -22.63 6.94 23.51
C GLU A 36 -21.45 7.80 24.01
N THR A 37 -20.23 7.27 24.02
CA THR A 37 -19.03 8.04 24.41
C THR A 37 -18.74 9.17 23.42
N GLU A 38 -18.81 8.88 22.12
CA GLU A 38 -18.65 9.89 21.07
C GLU A 38 -19.74 10.96 21.14
N LYS A 39 -20.95 10.62 21.56
CA LYS A 39 -22.04 11.57 21.70
C LYS A 39 -21.91 12.47 22.93
N VAL A 40 -21.50 11.91 24.08
CA VAL A 40 -21.50 12.63 25.38
C VAL A 40 -20.14 13.27 25.70
N ALA A 41 -19.07 12.76 25.13
CA ALA A 41 -17.70 13.05 25.52
C ALA A 41 -16.76 13.26 24.32
N TRP A 42 -17.28 13.77 23.20
CA TRP A 42 -16.51 14.01 21.97
C TRP A 42 -15.28 14.91 22.16
N ASP A 43 -15.32 15.82 23.14
CA ASP A 43 -14.25 16.75 23.50
C ASP A 43 -13.32 16.21 24.61
N LYS A 44 -13.64 15.05 25.22
CA LYS A 44 -12.89 14.46 26.33
C LYS A 44 -12.05 13.29 25.85
N ILE A 45 -10.87 13.59 25.32
CA ILE A 45 -9.97 12.59 24.71
C ILE A 45 -9.60 11.43 25.61
N LEU A 46 -9.44 11.66 26.92
CA LEU A 46 -9.11 10.59 27.85
C LEU A 46 -10.20 9.52 27.93
N LYS A 47 -11.48 9.90 27.75
CA LYS A 47 -12.59 8.95 27.67
C LYS A 47 -12.58 8.20 26.34
N ILE A 48 -12.38 8.92 25.23
CA ILE A 48 -12.27 8.33 23.89
C ILE A 48 -11.14 7.30 23.85
N ARG A 49 -9.92 7.68 24.27
CA ARG A 49 -8.76 6.79 24.38
C ARG A 49 -9.10 5.52 25.15
N ARG A 50 -9.68 5.66 26.35
CA ARG A 50 -10.04 4.52 27.20
C ARG A 50 -11.00 3.53 26.53
N VAL A 51 -12.04 4.03 25.86
CA VAL A 51 -13.03 3.17 25.20
C VAL A 51 -12.43 2.51 23.96
N TYR A 52 -11.74 3.28 23.12
CA TYR A 52 -11.10 2.77 21.91
C TYR A 52 -9.97 1.79 22.19
N ASP A 53 -9.10 2.07 23.16
CA ASP A 53 -8.01 1.16 23.56
C ASP A 53 -8.56 -0.17 24.08
N ALA A 54 -9.64 -0.15 24.86
CA ALA A 54 -10.28 -1.37 25.37
C ALA A 54 -10.98 -2.15 24.24
N PHE A 55 -11.72 -1.47 23.38
CA PHE A 55 -12.39 -2.11 22.24
C PHE A 55 -11.39 -2.74 21.26
N LEU A 56 -10.35 -2.01 20.88
CA LEU A 56 -9.36 -2.47 19.89
C LEU A 56 -8.40 -3.53 20.45
N ALA A 57 -8.34 -3.71 21.77
CA ALA A 57 -7.69 -4.85 22.38
C ALA A 57 -8.47 -6.16 22.14
N GLU A 58 -9.81 -6.08 22.15
CA GLU A 58 -10.68 -7.24 21.88
C GLU A 58 -10.94 -7.42 20.37
N PHE A 59 -11.11 -6.34 19.61
CA PHE A 59 -11.42 -6.35 18.17
C PHE A 59 -10.36 -5.60 17.35
N PRO A 60 -9.10 -6.05 17.33
CA PRO A 60 -8.02 -5.35 16.65
C PRO A 60 -8.21 -5.28 15.12
N LEU A 61 -8.95 -6.23 14.53
CA LEU A 61 -9.14 -6.35 13.08
C LEU A 61 -10.12 -5.31 12.48
N CYS A 62 -10.74 -4.50 13.33
CA CYS A 62 -11.71 -3.47 12.96
C CYS A 62 -11.03 -2.18 12.46
N TYR A 63 -10.43 -2.19 11.27
CA TYR A 63 -9.68 -1.04 10.71
C TYR A 63 -10.46 0.29 10.74
N GLY A 64 -11.79 0.25 10.51
CA GLY A 64 -12.62 1.45 10.52
C GLY A 64 -12.62 2.18 11.87
N TYR A 65 -12.48 1.44 12.98
CA TYR A 65 -12.38 2.03 14.31
C TYR A 65 -10.98 2.56 14.62
N TRP A 66 -9.92 1.93 14.11
CA TRP A 66 -8.58 2.53 14.13
C TRP A 66 -8.56 3.89 13.43
N LYS A 67 -9.18 3.98 12.25
CA LYS A 67 -9.30 5.24 11.51
C LYS A 67 -10.09 6.29 12.30
N LYS A 68 -11.25 5.93 12.85
CA LYS A 68 -12.03 6.85 13.71
C LYS A 68 -11.21 7.33 14.91
N TYR A 69 -10.46 6.44 15.55
CA TYR A 69 -9.61 6.80 16.69
C TYR A 69 -8.53 7.82 16.29
N ALA A 70 -7.85 7.59 15.16
CA ALA A 70 -6.87 8.53 14.63
C ALA A 70 -7.51 9.90 14.32
N ASP A 71 -8.72 9.93 13.76
CA ASP A 71 -9.45 11.19 13.53
C ASP A 71 -9.78 11.92 14.84
N HIS A 72 -10.15 11.19 15.90
CA HIS A 72 -10.41 11.79 17.23
C HIS A 72 -9.17 12.46 17.79
N GLU A 73 -8.01 11.80 17.73
CA GLU A 73 -6.74 12.38 18.15
C GLU A 73 -6.35 13.60 17.30
N ALA A 74 -6.52 13.52 15.98
CA ALA A 74 -6.17 14.58 15.05
C ALA A 74 -6.97 15.86 15.31
N ARG A 75 -8.24 15.74 15.71
CA ARG A 75 -9.08 16.91 16.05
C ARG A 75 -8.56 17.74 17.21
N LEU A 76 -7.77 17.16 18.10
CA LEU A 76 -7.20 17.84 19.26
C LEU A 76 -5.78 18.33 19.03
N GLY A 77 -5.22 18.06 17.85
CA GLY A 77 -3.93 18.58 17.39
C GLY A 77 -2.71 17.88 17.99
N ASP A 78 -2.87 16.73 18.65
CA ASP A 78 -1.75 15.93 19.16
C ASP A 78 -1.25 14.95 18.09
N MET A 79 -0.36 15.44 17.21
CA MET A 79 0.12 14.68 16.06
C MET A 79 0.94 13.44 16.45
N ASP A 80 1.65 13.49 17.60
CA ASP A 80 2.39 12.35 18.12
C ASP A 80 1.44 11.20 18.50
N LYS A 81 0.27 11.54 19.04
CA LYS A 81 -0.77 10.55 19.37
C LYS A 81 -1.44 9.98 18.15
N VAL A 82 -1.71 10.78 17.12
CA VAL A 82 -2.22 10.27 15.84
C VAL A 82 -1.26 9.25 15.25
N LEU A 83 0.04 9.55 15.27
CA LEU A 83 1.09 8.64 14.81
C LEU A 83 1.12 7.33 15.61
N GLU A 84 1.05 7.41 16.94
CA GLU A 84 0.99 6.23 17.81
C GLU A 84 -0.20 5.33 17.47
N VAL A 85 -1.37 5.93 17.21
CA VAL A 85 -2.58 5.18 16.80
C VAL A 85 -2.36 4.50 15.45
N TYR A 86 -1.79 5.18 14.45
CA TYR A 86 -1.53 4.56 13.15
C TYR A 86 -0.48 3.45 13.20
N GLU A 87 0.61 3.60 13.96
CA GLU A 87 1.61 2.54 14.14
C GLU A 87 1.01 1.31 14.84
N ARG A 88 0.13 1.51 15.84
CA ARG A 88 -0.63 0.40 16.44
C ARG A 88 -1.61 -0.22 15.45
N ALA A 89 -2.27 0.61 14.65
CA ALA A 89 -3.24 0.14 13.67
C ALA A 89 -2.60 -0.75 12.60
N VAL A 90 -1.46 -0.35 12.02
CA VAL A 90 -0.78 -1.19 11.00
C VAL A 90 -0.22 -2.49 11.57
N VAL A 91 -0.04 -2.60 12.89
CA VAL A 91 0.25 -3.89 13.55
C VAL A 91 -1.02 -4.71 13.76
N GLY A 92 -2.14 -4.08 14.14
CA GLY A 92 -3.41 -4.76 14.36
C GLY A 92 -4.10 -5.22 13.07
N VAL A 93 -3.98 -4.45 12.00
CA VAL A 93 -4.62 -4.66 10.68
C VAL A 93 -3.60 -4.58 9.54
N THR A 94 -2.48 -5.30 9.67
CA THR A 94 -1.34 -5.24 8.73
C THR A 94 -1.70 -5.48 7.27
N TYR A 95 -2.70 -6.32 7.00
CA TYR A 95 -3.11 -6.67 5.64
C TYR A 95 -4.32 -5.84 5.14
N SER A 96 -4.72 -4.77 5.84
CA SER A 96 -5.77 -3.86 5.37
C SER A 96 -5.19 -2.81 4.43
N VAL A 97 -5.62 -2.80 3.16
CA VAL A 97 -5.25 -1.73 2.20
C VAL A 97 -5.70 -0.35 2.73
N ASP A 98 -6.91 -0.28 3.29
CA ASP A 98 -7.52 0.96 3.77
C ASP A 98 -6.70 1.64 4.88
N ILE A 99 -6.18 0.89 5.86
CA ILE A 99 -5.42 1.51 6.95
C ILE A 99 -4.11 2.12 6.44
N TRP A 100 -3.42 1.43 5.53
CA TRP A 100 -2.20 1.93 4.90
C TRP A 100 -2.48 3.16 4.05
N LEU A 101 -3.59 3.17 3.31
CA LEU A 101 -4.03 4.32 2.53
C LEU A 101 -4.31 5.54 3.42
N HIS A 102 -5.03 5.35 4.52
CA HIS A 102 -5.31 6.42 5.48
C HIS A 102 -4.02 6.95 6.11
N TYR A 103 -3.11 6.05 6.50
CA TYR A 103 -1.86 6.45 7.10
C TYR A 103 -0.95 7.21 6.10
N CYS A 104 -0.80 6.71 4.87
CA CYS A 104 -0.03 7.42 3.84
C CYS A 104 -0.65 8.80 3.53
N THR A 105 -1.97 8.90 3.50
CA THR A 105 -2.67 10.19 3.28
C THR A 105 -2.42 11.18 4.42
N PHE A 106 -2.44 10.69 5.67
CA PHE A 106 -2.07 11.47 6.85
C PHE A 106 -0.61 11.94 6.77
N ALA A 107 0.31 11.02 6.42
CA ALA A 107 1.73 11.31 6.27
C ALA A 107 2.00 12.37 5.19
N ILE A 108 1.34 12.29 4.03
CA ILE A 108 1.45 13.33 2.97
C ILE A 108 1.04 14.71 3.49
N SER A 109 0.00 14.77 4.33
CA SER A 109 -0.54 16.03 4.84
C SER A 109 0.25 16.60 6.01
N THR A 110 1.10 15.79 6.65
CA THR A 110 1.75 16.11 7.93
C THR A 110 3.26 16.18 7.82
N TYR A 111 3.86 15.24 7.10
CA TYR A 111 5.31 15.13 6.97
C TYR A 111 5.79 16.00 5.82
N GLY A 112 6.83 16.79 6.08
CA GLY A 112 7.48 17.60 5.05
C GLY A 112 8.60 16.87 4.32
N ASP A 113 9.01 15.68 4.78
CA ASP A 113 10.10 14.89 4.19
C ASP A 113 9.56 13.84 3.19
N PRO A 114 9.87 13.99 1.88
CA PRO A 114 9.41 13.04 0.87
C PRO A 114 9.93 11.61 1.07
N GLU A 115 11.14 11.46 1.60
CA GLU A 115 11.75 10.15 1.80
C GLU A 115 11.01 9.36 2.88
N THR A 116 10.59 10.01 3.96
CA THR A 116 9.74 9.40 4.99
C THR A 116 8.40 8.92 4.42
N ILE A 117 7.75 9.73 3.57
CA ILE A 117 6.48 9.36 2.93
C ILE A 117 6.67 8.15 2.01
N ARG A 118 7.73 8.15 1.18
CA ARG A 118 8.06 7.02 0.30
C ARG A 118 8.33 5.75 1.08
N ARG A 119 9.12 5.83 2.16
CA ARG A 119 9.38 4.66 3.04
C ARG A 119 8.09 4.11 3.63
N LEU A 120 7.13 4.97 3.98
CA LEU A 120 5.85 4.53 4.48
C LEU A 120 5.02 3.81 3.41
N PHE A 121 4.97 4.34 2.18
CA PHE A 121 4.35 3.65 1.04
C PHE A 121 5.00 2.30 0.79
N GLU A 122 6.33 2.24 0.68
CA GLU A 122 7.04 0.98 0.46
C GLU A 122 6.80 -0.03 1.58
N ARG A 123 6.77 0.43 2.85
CA ARG A 123 6.43 -0.42 3.98
C ARG A 123 5.02 -1.01 3.82
N GLY A 124 4.01 -0.21 3.50
CA GLY A 124 2.66 -0.71 3.26
C GLY A 124 2.60 -1.71 2.11
N LEU A 125 3.26 -1.39 0.99
CA LEU A 125 3.30 -2.22 -0.21
C LEU A 125 4.01 -3.56 0.00
N THR A 126 4.92 -3.69 0.97
CA THR A 126 5.46 -5.02 1.32
C THR A 126 4.41 -5.99 1.84
N TYR A 127 3.34 -5.49 2.47
CA TYR A 127 2.26 -6.30 3.04
C TYR A 127 1.06 -6.41 2.11
N VAL A 128 0.59 -5.29 1.55
CA VAL A 128 -0.66 -5.22 0.78
C VAL A 128 -0.46 -4.96 -0.70
N GLY A 129 0.78 -4.77 -1.18
CA GLY A 129 1.03 -4.40 -2.58
C GLY A 129 0.57 -5.44 -3.60
N THR A 130 0.53 -6.73 -3.21
CA THR A 130 0.04 -7.84 -4.06
C THR A 130 -1.43 -8.20 -3.83
N ASP A 131 -2.13 -7.46 -2.97
CA ASP A 131 -3.56 -7.67 -2.73
C ASP A 131 -4.36 -7.29 -3.98
N TYR A 132 -5.40 -8.07 -4.30
CA TYR A 132 -6.22 -7.86 -5.50
C TYR A 132 -6.95 -6.50 -5.49
N LEU A 133 -7.22 -5.96 -4.30
CA LEU A 133 -7.88 -4.68 -4.04
C LEU A 133 -6.89 -3.56 -3.65
N SER A 134 -5.58 -3.76 -3.86
CA SER A 134 -4.54 -2.78 -3.52
C SER A 134 -4.51 -1.51 -4.37
N SER A 135 -5.29 -1.46 -5.46
CA SER A 135 -5.34 -0.35 -6.43
C SER A 135 -5.42 1.04 -5.79
N PRO A 136 -6.25 1.30 -4.75
CA PRO A 136 -6.32 2.63 -4.13
C PRO A 136 -5.00 3.11 -3.52
N LEU A 137 -4.20 2.21 -2.95
CA LEU A 137 -2.89 2.56 -2.38
C LEU A 137 -1.88 2.87 -3.49
N TRP A 138 -1.87 2.06 -4.55
CA TRP A 138 -1.06 2.30 -5.74
C TRP A 138 -1.40 3.62 -6.43
N ASP A 139 -2.68 3.91 -6.63
CA ASP A 139 -3.16 5.16 -7.22
C ASP A 139 -2.72 6.37 -6.39
N LYS A 140 -2.81 6.27 -5.06
CA LYS A 140 -2.34 7.33 -4.16
C LYS A 140 -0.83 7.55 -4.26
N TYR A 141 -0.04 6.49 -4.42
CA TYR A 141 1.41 6.61 -4.57
C TYR A 141 1.80 7.21 -5.93
N ILE A 142 1.10 6.80 -7.01
CA ILE A 142 1.27 7.40 -8.34
C ILE A 142 0.95 8.89 -8.30
N GLU A 143 -0.20 9.28 -7.73
CA GLU A 143 -0.61 10.68 -7.56
C GLU A 143 0.45 11.49 -6.82
N TYR A 144 1.01 10.91 -5.74
CA TYR A 144 2.05 11.55 -4.95
C TYR A 144 3.34 11.81 -5.76
N GLU A 145 3.84 10.82 -6.51
CA GLU A 145 5.07 11.00 -7.30
C GLU A 145 4.83 11.87 -8.56
N GLU A 146 3.64 11.80 -9.17
CA GLU A 146 3.23 12.71 -10.25
C GLU A 146 3.21 14.17 -9.76
N MET A 147 2.70 14.44 -8.55
CA MET A 147 2.72 15.77 -7.93
C MET A 147 4.15 16.31 -7.73
N HIS A 148 5.11 15.44 -7.44
CA HIS A 148 6.52 15.79 -7.29
C HIS A 148 7.29 15.76 -8.62
N SER A 149 6.63 15.44 -9.74
CA SER A 149 7.25 15.29 -11.07
C SER A 149 8.37 14.25 -11.12
N GLU A 150 8.27 13.20 -10.30
CA GLU A 150 9.26 12.12 -10.19
C GLU A 150 8.94 10.98 -11.18
N TRP A 151 9.05 11.28 -12.47
CA TRP A 151 8.53 10.41 -13.55
C TRP A 151 9.20 9.04 -13.61
N ALA A 152 10.48 8.93 -13.27
CA ALA A 152 11.18 7.64 -13.18
C ALA A 152 10.57 6.73 -12.11
N ARG A 153 10.13 7.30 -10.98
CA ARG A 153 9.44 6.56 -9.91
C ARG A 153 8.05 6.15 -10.36
N VAL A 154 7.31 7.06 -10.99
CA VAL A 154 5.99 6.75 -11.58
C VAL A 154 6.10 5.57 -12.56
N ALA A 155 7.08 5.58 -13.46
CA ALA A 155 7.31 4.49 -14.40
C ALA A 155 7.70 3.16 -13.70
N SER A 156 8.51 3.23 -12.64
CA SER A 156 8.86 2.08 -11.80
C SER A 156 7.64 1.50 -11.08
N ILE A 157 6.76 2.37 -10.54
CA ILE A 157 5.51 1.96 -9.88
C ILE A 157 4.59 1.26 -10.88
N TYR A 158 4.35 1.83 -12.07
CA TYR A 158 3.58 1.13 -13.11
C TYR A 158 4.20 -0.22 -13.45
N THR A 159 5.51 -0.28 -13.64
CA THR A 159 6.21 -1.54 -13.96
C THR A 159 5.94 -2.62 -12.89
N ARG A 160 5.97 -2.27 -11.60
CA ARG A 160 5.64 -3.18 -10.48
C ARG A 160 4.18 -3.63 -10.53
N ILE A 161 3.23 -2.71 -10.75
CA ILE A 161 1.80 -3.04 -10.82
C ILE A 161 1.50 -4.01 -11.98
N LEU A 162 2.23 -3.88 -13.10
CA LEU A 162 2.05 -4.76 -14.26
C LEU A 162 2.50 -6.21 -14.03
N GLU A 163 3.20 -6.50 -12.92
CA GLU A 163 3.52 -7.87 -12.48
C GLU A 163 2.41 -8.50 -11.63
N ILE A 164 1.45 -7.70 -11.16
CA ILE A 164 0.49 -8.09 -10.14
C ILE A 164 -0.89 -8.25 -10.76
N PRO A 165 -1.53 -9.42 -10.59
CA PRO A 165 -2.92 -9.61 -11.04
C PRO A 165 -3.84 -8.68 -10.24
N ASN A 166 -4.54 -7.79 -10.95
CA ASN A 166 -5.50 -6.87 -10.34
C ASN A 166 -6.60 -6.50 -11.32
N ARG A 167 -7.77 -6.09 -10.79
CA ARG A 167 -8.95 -5.76 -11.60
C ARG A 167 -8.72 -4.60 -12.58
N SER A 168 -7.83 -3.68 -12.24
CA SER A 168 -7.59 -2.44 -12.99
C SER A 168 -6.37 -2.51 -13.91
N LEU A 169 -5.83 -3.71 -14.17
CA LEU A 169 -4.56 -3.91 -14.87
C LEU A 169 -4.54 -3.28 -16.28
N ASP A 170 -5.65 -3.35 -17.01
CA ASP A 170 -5.81 -2.73 -18.33
C ASP A 170 -5.70 -1.20 -18.27
N ASN A 171 -6.28 -0.59 -17.23
CA ASN A 171 -6.20 0.85 -17.00
C ASN A 171 -4.75 1.26 -16.69
N TYR A 172 -4.05 0.52 -15.82
CA TYR A 172 -2.65 0.79 -15.50
C TYR A 172 -1.75 0.67 -16.73
N PHE A 173 -1.93 -0.36 -17.56
CA PHE A 173 -1.13 -0.52 -18.77
C PHE A 173 -1.39 0.60 -19.80
N ASN A 174 -2.63 1.05 -19.95
CA ASN A 174 -2.95 2.18 -20.82
C ASN A 174 -2.33 3.48 -20.31
N ARG A 175 -2.47 3.80 -19.02
CA ARG A 175 -1.83 4.98 -18.41
C ARG A 175 -0.30 4.93 -18.52
N PHE A 176 0.31 3.75 -18.40
CA PHE A 176 1.74 3.57 -18.63
C PHE A 176 2.15 3.90 -20.07
N LYS A 177 1.40 3.43 -21.08
CA LYS A 177 1.66 3.77 -22.49
C LYS A 177 1.51 5.28 -22.74
N GLU A 178 0.52 5.92 -22.14
CA GLU A 178 0.33 7.38 -22.20
C GLU A 178 1.51 8.14 -21.57
N LEU A 179 2.02 7.66 -20.44
CA LEU A 179 3.22 8.22 -19.81
C LEU A 179 4.44 8.14 -20.73
N VAL A 180 4.68 6.98 -21.36
CA VAL A 180 5.78 6.79 -22.31
C VAL A 180 5.62 7.66 -23.56
N GLY A 181 4.39 7.83 -24.06
CA GLY A 181 4.12 8.69 -25.21
C GLY A 181 4.22 10.19 -24.93
N SER A 182 4.06 10.62 -23.68
CA SER A 182 4.05 12.03 -23.29
C SER A 182 5.39 12.56 -22.77
N ARG A 183 6.37 11.68 -22.52
CA ARG A 183 7.66 12.04 -21.89
C ARG A 183 8.85 11.40 -22.60
N PRO A 184 10.03 12.05 -22.62
CA PRO A 184 11.25 11.42 -23.12
C PRO A 184 11.67 10.28 -22.19
N LEU A 185 12.11 9.15 -22.77
CA LEU A 185 12.53 7.97 -21.99
C LEU A 185 13.66 8.24 -20.99
N SER A 186 14.49 9.27 -21.21
CA SER A 186 15.54 9.66 -20.27
C SER A 186 14.99 10.13 -18.92
N GLU A 187 13.76 10.64 -18.87
CA GLU A 187 13.08 11.03 -17.63
C GLU A 187 12.38 9.85 -16.95
N LEU A 188 12.09 8.77 -17.70
CA LEU A 188 11.34 7.61 -17.22
C LEU A 188 12.23 6.47 -16.71
N ARG A 189 13.48 6.38 -17.18
CA ARG A 189 14.43 5.37 -16.70
C ARG A 189 15.07 5.83 -15.40
N SER A 190 15.10 4.95 -14.40
CA SER A 190 15.98 5.16 -13.26
C SER A 190 17.45 5.02 -13.70
N ALA A 191 18.39 5.61 -12.96
CA ALA A 191 19.82 5.52 -13.28
C ALA A 191 20.32 4.05 -13.39
N GLU A 192 19.64 3.10 -12.77
CA GLU A 192 19.96 1.66 -12.76
C GLU A 192 19.47 0.90 -14.01
N GLU A 193 18.57 1.47 -14.82
CA GLU A 193 18.05 0.84 -16.05
C GLU A 193 18.86 1.17 -17.32
N THR A 194 20.04 1.80 -17.18
CA THR A 194 20.93 1.97 -18.33
C THR A 194 21.46 0.61 -18.79
N PRO A 195 21.40 0.27 -20.08
CA PRO A 195 21.96 -0.98 -20.57
C PRO A 195 23.46 -0.97 -20.27
N VAL A 196 23.92 -1.90 -19.43
CA VAL A 196 25.36 -2.19 -19.32
C VAL A 196 25.81 -2.53 -20.75
N PRO A 197 26.70 -1.74 -21.37
CA PRO A 197 27.18 -2.06 -22.70
C PRO A 197 27.84 -3.44 -22.62
N PRO A 198 27.65 -4.30 -23.64
CA PRO A 198 28.26 -5.62 -23.63
C PRO A 198 29.76 -5.42 -23.49
N SER A 199 30.30 -5.81 -22.34
CA SER A 199 31.73 -5.78 -22.07
C SER A 199 32.37 -6.83 -22.97
N GLY A 200 32.69 -6.39 -24.19
CA GLY A 200 33.49 -7.15 -25.13
C GLY A 200 34.88 -7.33 -24.54
N LEU A 201 35.24 -8.59 -24.32
CA LEU A 201 36.61 -9.03 -24.14
C LEU A 201 37.50 -8.37 -25.20
N SER A 202 38.50 -7.60 -24.79
CA SER A 202 39.69 -7.38 -25.59
C SER A 202 40.90 -7.35 -24.66
N GLU A 203 41.63 -8.47 -24.67
CA GLU A 203 43.01 -8.56 -24.21
C GLU A 203 43.94 -7.74 -25.14
N ASN A 204 45.16 -7.53 -24.62
CA ASN A 204 46.32 -6.82 -25.16
C ASN A 204 46.21 -5.29 -25.17
N GLY A 205 47.16 -4.52 -24.64
CA GLY A 205 48.57 -4.81 -24.34
C GLY A 205 49.30 -3.49 -24.61
N GLY A 206 49.90 -2.90 -23.58
CA GLY A 206 50.27 -1.49 -23.58
C GLY A 206 51.42 -1.10 -24.52
N GLN A 207 51.49 0.19 -24.83
CA GLN A 207 52.74 0.96 -24.82
C GLN A 207 52.47 2.47 -24.88
N ALA A 208 53.21 3.18 -24.04
CA ALA A 208 53.22 4.64 -23.91
C ALA A 208 54.16 5.29 -24.95
N SER A 209 53.86 6.53 -25.36
CA SER A 209 54.86 7.57 -25.61
C SER A 209 54.22 8.95 -25.66
N GLU A 210 54.76 9.87 -24.87
CA GLU A 210 54.56 11.33 -24.92
C GLU A 210 55.23 11.94 -26.16
N GLY A 211 54.76 13.13 -26.60
CA GLY A 211 55.50 13.98 -27.53
C GLY A 211 54.72 15.09 -28.25
N ASP A 212 54.67 16.26 -27.61
CA ASP A 212 54.86 17.62 -28.17
C ASP A 212 53.74 18.42 -28.88
N VAL A 213 53.96 19.73 -28.90
CA VAL A 213 53.02 20.85 -28.77
C VAL A 213 52.82 21.68 -30.09
N HIS A 214 51.64 22.32 -30.18
CA HIS A 214 51.28 23.61 -30.83
C HIS A 214 50.47 23.71 -32.16
N THR A 215 49.28 24.34 -31.98
CA THR A 215 48.70 25.52 -32.68
C THR A 215 47.55 25.39 -33.70
N VAL A 216 46.57 26.28 -33.46
CA VAL A 216 45.55 26.92 -34.33
C VAL A 216 44.14 26.28 -34.38
N GLU A 217 43.19 26.91 -33.68
CA GLU A 217 41.71 26.81 -33.80
C GLU A 217 41.21 27.34 -35.19
N PRO A 218 39.92 27.25 -35.60
CA PRO A 218 38.71 26.87 -34.85
C PRO A 218 37.71 25.97 -35.63
N GLU A 219 36.60 25.66 -34.94
CA GLU A 219 35.32 25.17 -35.48
C GLU A 219 35.27 23.69 -35.90
N ASP A 220 34.88 22.82 -34.97
CA ASP A 220 33.64 22.10 -35.24
C ASP A 220 32.85 21.81 -33.97
N SER A 221 31.55 22.00 -34.12
CA SER A 221 30.51 21.99 -33.10
C SER A 221 30.57 20.78 -32.14
N VAL A 222 30.83 21.03 -30.85
CA VAL A 222 30.32 20.15 -29.79
C VAL A 222 28.81 20.40 -29.74
N LYS A 223 28.07 19.69 -30.59
CA LYS A 223 26.62 19.56 -30.42
C LYS A 223 26.38 18.85 -29.08
N PRO A 224 25.53 19.40 -28.20
CA PRO A 224 25.12 18.65 -27.02
C PRO A 224 24.35 17.42 -27.52
N VAL A 225 24.82 16.24 -27.13
CA VAL A 225 24.10 14.98 -27.34
C VAL A 225 22.92 14.96 -26.37
N THR A 226 21.88 15.71 -26.72
CA THR A 226 20.54 15.64 -26.13
C THR A 226 19.57 15.50 -27.29
N ALA A 227 19.65 14.38 -27.98
CA ALA A 227 18.59 13.92 -28.89
C ALA A 227 17.92 12.74 -28.18
N GLY A 228 16.62 12.87 -27.94
CA GLY A 228 15.82 11.87 -27.25
C GLY A 228 16.01 10.47 -27.83
N LEU A 229 15.94 9.48 -26.95
CA LEU A 229 15.88 8.08 -27.32
C LEU A 229 14.81 7.89 -28.41
N THR A 230 15.12 7.08 -29.41
CA THR A 230 14.34 6.90 -30.64
C THR A 230 12.97 6.28 -30.36
N GLU A 231 11.99 6.50 -31.25
CA GLU A 231 10.65 5.87 -31.19
C GLU A 231 10.74 4.33 -30.99
N ALA A 232 11.73 3.70 -31.64
CA ALA A 232 12.03 2.27 -31.48
C ALA A 232 12.47 1.86 -30.06
N GLU A 233 13.08 2.76 -29.28
CA GLU A 233 13.45 2.50 -27.89
C GLU A 233 12.23 2.59 -26.96
N SER A 234 11.29 3.49 -27.25
CA SER A 234 10.00 3.59 -26.56
C SER A 234 9.14 2.37 -26.81
N GLU A 235 9.09 1.89 -28.06
CA GLU A 235 8.42 0.64 -28.43
C GLU A 235 9.00 -0.56 -27.68
N LYS A 236 10.33 -0.69 -27.61
CA LYS A 236 11.00 -1.75 -26.83
C LYS A 236 10.69 -1.65 -25.34
N TYR A 237 10.67 -0.43 -24.80
CA TYR A 237 10.34 -0.19 -23.39
C TYR A 237 8.90 -0.64 -23.08
N ILE A 238 7.93 -0.30 -23.94
CA ILE A 238 6.53 -0.74 -23.82
C ILE A 238 6.42 -2.26 -23.97
N ALA A 239 7.06 -2.84 -25.00
CA ALA A 239 6.96 -4.27 -25.29
C ALA A 239 7.43 -5.15 -24.13
N LEU A 240 8.50 -4.74 -23.43
CA LEU A 240 8.98 -5.45 -22.25
C LEU A 240 7.92 -5.48 -21.13
N ARG A 241 7.29 -4.33 -20.85
CA ARG A 241 6.22 -4.24 -19.84
C ARG A 241 4.93 -4.92 -20.30
N GLU A 242 4.67 -4.97 -21.60
CA GLU A 242 3.53 -5.69 -22.17
C GLU A 242 3.63 -7.20 -21.91
N GLU A 243 4.83 -7.78 -21.92
CA GLU A 243 5.03 -9.19 -21.55
C GLU A 243 4.64 -9.45 -20.08
N MET A 244 5.02 -8.54 -19.18
CA MET A 244 4.68 -8.61 -17.76
C MET A 244 3.16 -8.53 -17.57
N TYR A 245 2.55 -7.52 -18.21
CA TYR A 245 1.10 -7.34 -18.28
C TYR A 245 0.37 -8.60 -18.77
N LYS A 246 0.84 -9.23 -19.85
CA LYS A 246 0.22 -10.46 -20.38
C LYS A 246 0.26 -11.61 -19.38
N LYS A 247 1.39 -11.81 -18.70
CA LYS A 247 1.53 -12.83 -17.65
C LYS A 247 0.58 -12.57 -16.48
N ALA A 248 0.53 -11.32 -16.00
CA ALA A 248 -0.38 -10.92 -14.93
C ALA A 248 -1.86 -11.08 -15.35
N LYS A 249 -2.19 -10.76 -16.61
CA LYS A 249 -3.56 -10.90 -17.13
C LYS A 249 -4.00 -12.35 -17.30
N GLU A 250 -3.08 -13.23 -17.73
CA GLU A 250 -3.35 -14.67 -17.77
C GLU A 250 -3.63 -15.21 -16.36
N PHE A 251 -2.87 -14.76 -15.36
CA PHE A 251 -3.12 -15.18 -13.98
C PHE A 251 -4.41 -14.59 -13.41
N ASP A 252 -4.70 -13.30 -13.64
CA ASP A 252 -5.98 -12.65 -13.31
C ASP A 252 -7.17 -13.46 -13.86
N SER A 253 -7.08 -13.95 -15.10
CA SER A 253 -8.15 -14.76 -15.70
C SER A 253 -8.44 -16.08 -14.97
N LYS A 254 -7.46 -16.61 -14.20
CA LYS A 254 -7.59 -17.84 -13.41
C LYS A 254 -8.16 -17.57 -12.03
N ILE A 255 -7.93 -16.38 -11.47
CA ILE A 255 -8.35 -16.03 -10.10
C ILE A 255 -9.58 -15.13 -10.04
N SER A 256 -9.95 -14.46 -11.14
CA SER A 256 -10.97 -13.41 -11.16
C SER A 256 -12.33 -13.87 -10.66
N ASP A 257 -12.72 -15.10 -10.97
CA ASP A 257 -14.02 -15.64 -10.55
C ASP A 257 -14.08 -15.86 -9.04
N PHE A 258 -12.97 -16.33 -8.43
CA PHE A 258 -12.86 -16.45 -6.98
C PHE A 258 -12.92 -15.08 -6.31
N GLU A 259 -12.18 -14.10 -6.84
CA GLU A 259 -12.14 -12.73 -6.34
C GLU A 259 -13.51 -12.05 -6.44
N ASN A 260 -14.24 -12.24 -7.55
CA ASN A 260 -15.58 -11.70 -7.74
C ASN A 260 -16.63 -12.35 -6.84
N ALA A 261 -16.40 -13.59 -6.39
CA ALA A 261 -17.28 -14.28 -5.45
C ALA A 261 -17.10 -13.82 -3.99
N ILE A 262 -15.97 -13.19 -3.65
CA ILE A 262 -15.73 -12.61 -2.32
C ILE A 262 -16.56 -11.33 -2.17
N ARG A 263 -17.59 -11.37 -1.32
CA ARG A 263 -18.47 -10.21 -1.07
C ARG A 263 -17.98 -9.31 0.06
N ARG A 264 -17.21 -9.88 1.00
CA ARG A 264 -16.74 -9.22 2.22
C ARG A 264 -15.22 -9.39 2.35
N PRO A 265 -14.42 -8.49 1.75
CA PRO A 265 -12.97 -8.53 1.87
C PRO A 265 -12.47 -7.89 3.18
N TYR A 266 -13.29 -7.77 4.22
CA TYR A 266 -12.92 -7.12 5.48
C TYR A 266 -13.50 -7.86 6.68
N PHE A 267 -12.94 -7.60 7.86
CA PHE A 267 -13.40 -8.17 9.12
C PHE A 267 -14.86 -7.81 9.40
N HIS A 268 -15.65 -8.82 9.75
CA HIS A 268 -16.96 -8.59 10.34
C HIS A 268 -17.30 -9.75 11.28
N VAL A 269 -17.85 -9.42 12.45
CA VAL A 269 -18.29 -10.37 13.48
C VAL A 269 -19.39 -11.36 13.06
N ARG A 270 -19.92 -11.22 11.84
CA ARG A 270 -20.97 -12.11 11.33
C ARG A 270 -20.29 -13.22 10.56
N PRO A 271 -20.63 -14.49 10.78
CA PRO A 271 -20.00 -15.59 10.07
C PRO A 271 -20.24 -15.46 8.57
N LEU A 272 -19.29 -15.96 7.78
CA LEU A 272 -19.47 -16.12 6.34
C LEU A 272 -20.53 -17.18 6.06
N ASN A 273 -21.25 -17.02 4.96
CA ASN A 273 -22.18 -18.06 4.53
C ASN A 273 -21.44 -19.25 3.90
N ALA A 274 -22.13 -20.38 3.75
CA ALA A 274 -21.52 -21.62 3.23
C ALA A 274 -20.88 -21.45 1.84
N ALA A 275 -21.50 -20.67 0.95
CA ALA A 275 -20.97 -20.44 -0.40
C ALA A 275 -19.71 -19.58 -0.39
N GLU A 276 -19.63 -18.59 0.52
CA GLU A 276 -18.41 -17.80 0.72
C GLU A 276 -17.27 -18.66 1.26
N LEU A 277 -17.55 -19.54 2.23
CA LEU A 277 -16.56 -20.47 2.78
C LEU A 277 -16.07 -21.47 1.75
N GLU A 278 -16.98 -22.04 0.95
CA GLU A 278 -16.63 -22.95 -0.14
C GLU A 278 -15.75 -22.25 -1.19
N ASN A 279 -16.06 -21.00 -1.55
CA ASN A 279 -15.22 -20.21 -2.45
C ASN A 279 -13.81 -20.01 -1.88
N TRP A 280 -13.68 -19.65 -0.59
CA TRP A 280 -12.37 -19.51 0.05
C TRP A 280 -11.57 -20.80 0.06
N HIS A 281 -12.19 -21.94 0.37
CA HIS A 281 -11.49 -23.24 0.32
C HIS A 281 -11.01 -23.56 -1.10
N ASN A 282 -11.89 -23.45 -2.10
CA ASN A 282 -11.53 -23.73 -3.48
C ASN A 282 -10.43 -22.78 -3.99
N TYR A 283 -10.45 -21.52 -3.56
CA TYR A 283 -9.44 -20.55 -3.94
C TYR A 283 -8.09 -20.85 -3.28
N LEU A 284 -8.07 -21.23 -1.99
CA LEU A 284 -6.87 -21.68 -1.30
C LEU A 284 -6.29 -22.94 -1.95
N ASP A 285 -7.11 -23.94 -2.24
CA ASP A 285 -6.69 -25.18 -2.92
C ASP A 285 -6.08 -24.87 -4.31
N PHE A 286 -6.70 -23.96 -5.06
CA PHE A 286 -6.17 -23.51 -6.35
C PHE A 286 -4.79 -22.86 -6.20
N MET A 287 -4.62 -22.01 -5.17
CA MET A 287 -3.38 -21.30 -4.92
C MET A 287 -2.28 -22.24 -4.44
N GLU A 288 -2.57 -23.17 -3.52
CA GLU A 288 -1.64 -24.20 -3.05
C GLU A 288 -1.18 -25.13 -4.19
N GLY A 289 -2.03 -25.36 -5.19
CA GLY A 289 -1.69 -26.11 -6.39
C GLY A 289 -0.74 -25.40 -7.37
N GLN A 290 -0.40 -24.11 -7.15
CA GLN A 290 0.59 -23.39 -7.94
C GLN A 290 2.00 -23.57 -7.34
N ASP A 291 3.00 -23.87 -8.17
CA ASP A 291 4.42 -24.08 -7.78
C ASP A 291 5.15 -22.80 -7.27
N ASP A 292 4.42 -21.77 -6.84
CA ASP A 292 4.98 -20.51 -6.34
C ASP A 292 4.70 -20.34 -4.84
N LEU A 293 5.55 -20.97 -4.02
CA LEU A 293 5.52 -20.91 -2.56
C LEU A 293 5.45 -19.49 -1.99
N ASN A 294 6.06 -18.51 -2.66
CA ASN A 294 6.01 -17.11 -2.19
C ASN A 294 4.65 -16.47 -2.44
N LYS A 295 4.00 -16.79 -3.56
CA LYS A 295 2.60 -16.39 -3.81
C LYS A 295 1.64 -17.08 -2.85
N VAL A 296 1.85 -18.37 -2.58
CA VAL A 296 1.04 -19.12 -1.61
C VAL A 296 1.17 -18.54 -0.20
N LEU A 297 2.38 -18.24 0.28
CA LEU A 297 2.56 -17.68 1.63
C LEU A 297 1.98 -16.27 1.79
N LYS A 298 2.12 -15.39 0.78
CA LYS A 298 1.50 -14.06 0.79
C LYS A 298 -0.01 -14.15 0.72
N PHE A 299 -0.52 -14.99 -0.18
CA PHE A 299 -1.95 -15.24 -0.32
C PHE A 299 -2.55 -15.86 0.94
N CYS A 300 -1.90 -16.85 1.56
CA CYS A 300 -2.33 -17.44 2.83
C CYS A 300 -2.19 -16.47 4.02
N SER A 301 -1.40 -15.42 3.91
CA SER A 301 -1.33 -14.36 4.93
C SER A 301 -2.46 -13.33 4.75
N ILE A 302 -2.83 -13.01 3.50
CA ILE A 302 -3.99 -12.17 3.14
C ILE A 302 -5.30 -12.92 3.40
N CYS A 303 -5.42 -14.15 2.91
CA CYS A 303 -6.49 -15.09 3.25
C CYS A 303 -6.47 -15.43 4.72
N GLY A 304 -5.31 -15.64 5.32
CA GLY A 304 -5.16 -15.81 6.76
C GLY A 304 -5.78 -14.65 7.48
N TYR A 305 -5.52 -13.40 7.07
CA TYR A 305 -6.23 -12.23 7.58
C TYR A 305 -7.74 -12.30 7.29
N HIS A 306 -8.22 -12.57 6.07
CA HIS A 306 -9.67 -12.64 5.75
C HIS A 306 -10.42 -13.83 6.41
N LEU A 307 -9.76 -14.97 6.62
CA LEU A 307 -10.26 -16.19 7.25
C LEU A 307 -10.13 -16.11 8.78
N ILE A 308 -9.01 -15.64 9.34
CA ILE A 308 -8.90 -15.26 10.77
C ILE A 308 -9.99 -14.23 11.08
N CYS A 309 -10.21 -13.27 10.19
CA CYS A 309 -11.29 -12.31 10.28
C CYS A 309 -12.69 -12.96 10.29
N SER A 310 -12.83 -14.20 9.82
CA SER A 310 -14.09 -14.92 9.71
C SER A 310 -14.23 -16.06 10.73
N PHE A 311 -13.12 -16.56 11.29
CA PHE A 311 -13.06 -17.77 12.13
C PHE A 311 -12.61 -17.52 13.58
N LEU A 312 -11.89 -16.44 13.91
CA LEU A 312 -11.35 -16.27 15.27
C LEU A 312 -12.32 -15.73 16.34
N PHE A 313 -13.62 -15.62 16.03
CA PHE A 313 -14.65 -15.24 17.01
C PHE A 313 -15.90 -16.15 17.00
N PHE A 314 -15.71 -17.46 16.79
CA PHE A 314 -16.70 -18.49 17.12
C PHE A 314 -16.04 -19.70 17.78
#